data_AF-A0A7S2VCE8-F1
#
_entry.id   AF-A0A7S2VCE8-F1
#
_cell.length_a   1.000
_cell.length_b   1.000
_cell.length_c   1.000
_cell.angle_alpha   90.00
_cell.angle_beta   90.00
_cell.angle_gamma   90.00
#
_symmetry.space_group_name_H-M   'P 1'
#
loop_
_entity.id
_entity.type
_entity.pdbx_description
1 polymer ?
#
loop_
_entity_poly.entity_id
_entity_poly.type
_entity_poly.pdbx_seq_one_letter_code
_entity_poly.pdbx_strand_id
1 'polypeptide(L)'
;MGFLSSARTADTSKASSRASTTVVEDGKASSPNSPPNLQKKKPRCTGSQLFTYCVCGVCFSVIGLVIAIYILLQVDDDDPKPAAMCGDCYCILDENVTSCPDEAPPATYATEMVDALRQQTALNAIPTMKCDAFDDDNCDLASPQPDLGDEAVCGIHYQDETCAEYKIQSYVDRDTAEAQGAFVTHHGACGVCSTTQDLAVYLKHVDLTTEGQRCGTQAMTSFFRGKDCFQDLGFTEACARLWADNARKTGWNCGLKCVSSDLRDMDFNGNAPTCALNDCLQCDEDVSGEVFAKFAGRTRRSSGLRSAIARTCSSMADIRQVVCPTTTALVE
;
A
#
# COMPACT_ATOMS: atom_id res chain seq x y z
N MET A 1 64.95 11.13 11.55
CA MET A 1 64.41 11.15 12.93
C MET A 1 63.02 10.54 12.84
N GLY A 2 62.80 9.23 12.94
CA GLY A 2 63.32 8.28 13.90
C GLY A 2 62.25 8.07 14.97
N PHE A 3 61.35 7.09 14.78
CA PHE A 3 60.88 6.18 15.83
C PHE A 3 60.10 5.00 15.20
N LEU A 4 60.65 3.81 15.42
CA LEU A 4 60.05 2.49 15.25
C LEU A 4 59.26 2.14 16.52
N SER A 5 58.11 1.46 16.38
CA SER A 5 57.70 0.30 17.20
C SER A 5 56.31 -0.16 16.72
N SER A 6 56.15 -1.32 16.09
CA SER A 6 56.19 -2.70 16.63
C SER A 6 54.81 -3.21 17.05
N ALA A 7 54.53 -4.40 16.53
CA ALA A 7 53.30 -5.18 16.48
C ALA A 7 52.58 -5.48 17.82
N ARG A 8 51.27 -5.78 17.71
CA ARG A 8 50.67 -6.92 18.41
C ARG A 8 49.47 -7.48 17.64
N THR A 9 49.65 -8.71 17.20
CA THR A 9 48.62 -9.70 16.86
C THR A 9 47.83 -10.10 18.10
N ALA A 10 46.51 -10.17 18.00
CA ALA A 10 45.67 -10.88 18.96
C ALA A 10 44.72 -11.80 18.19
N ASP A 11 45.01 -13.08 18.33
CA ASP A 11 44.30 -14.27 17.90
C ASP A 11 43.38 -14.68 19.07
N THR A 12 42.06 -14.78 18.84
CA THR A 12 41.15 -15.47 19.78
C THR A 12 40.07 -16.24 19.03
N SER A 13 40.39 -17.51 18.79
CA SER A 13 39.64 -18.69 19.24
C SER A 13 38.13 -18.78 18.96
N LYS A 14 37.84 -19.68 18.01
CA LYS A 14 36.67 -20.58 17.96
C LYS A 14 36.17 -21.01 19.35
N ALA A 15 34.86 -20.87 19.57
CA ALA A 15 34.12 -21.70 20.50
C ALA A 15 32.88 -22.27 19.77
N SER A 16 32.99 -23.55 19.45
CA SER A 16 31.93 -24.42 18.94
C SER A 16 31.14 -24.93 20.15
N SER A 17 29.86 -24.57 20.26
CA SER A 17 28.93 -25.27 21.16
C SER A 17 27.92 -26.07 20.32
N ARG A 18 27.91 -27.36 20.60
CA ARG A 18 27.11 -28.41 19.99
C ARG A 18 26.38 -29.09 21.15
N ALA A 19 25.05 -28.96 21.20
CA ALA A 19 24.11 -29.75 22.01
C ALA A 19 22.73 -29.08 21.83
N SER A 20 21.59 -29.74 21.73
CA SER A 20 21.24 -31.17 21.71
C SER A 20 19.86 -31.23 21.06
N THR A 21 19.71 -32.04 20.03
CA THR A 21 18.41 -32.33 19.42
C THR A 21 17.73 -33.38 20.30
N THR A 22 16.77 -32.95 21.12
CA THR A 22 15.87 -33.86 21.83
C THR A 22 14.82 -34.36 20.85
N VAL A 23 14.95 -35.61 20.45
CA VAL A 23 13.90 -36.41 19.79
C VAL A 23 12.85 -36.73 20.86
N VAL A 24 11.63 -36.25 20.69
CA VAL A 24 10.46 -36.67 21.47
C VAL A 24 9.66 -37.64 20.61
N GLU A 25 9.63 -38.89 21.05
CA GLU A 25 8.84 -39.99 20.49
C GLU A 25 7.34 -39.84 20.80
N ASP A 26 6.55 -40.12 19.77
CA ASP A 26 5.22 -40.76 19.73
C ASP A 26 4.33 -40.75 20.98
N GLY A 27 3.41 -39.77 21.00
CA GLY A 27 2.19 -39.78 21.81
C GLY A 27 0.95 -40.14 20.96
N LYS A 28 0.63 -41.43 20.90
CA LYS A 28 -0.58 -42.00 20.28
C LYS A 28 -1.84 -41.58 21.06
N ALA A 29 -2.57 -40.57 20.56
CA ALA A 29 -3.86 -40.17 21.13
C ALA A 29 -5.04 -40.86 20.42
N SER A 30 -5.79 -41.61 21.24
CA SER A 30 -7.03 -42.30 20.94
C SER A 30 -8.19 -41.36 20.61
N SER A 31 -8.85 -41.61 19.47
CA SER A 31 -10.27 -41.28 19.20
C SER A 31 -11.16 -42.07 20.18
N PRO A 32 -12.25 -41.53 20.76
CA PRO A 32 -13.49 -41.32 20.01
C PRO A 32 -14.35 -40.13 20.48
N ASN A 33 -15.02 -39.45 19.56
CA ASN A 33 -16.36 -38.88 19.80
C ASN A 33 -17.05 -38.65 18.47
N SER A 34 -17.95 -39.57 18.12
CA SER A 34 -18.89 -39.45 17.03
C SER A 34 -19.79 -38.23 17.25
N PRO A 35 -20.01 -37.37 16.25
CA PRO A 35 -21.00 -36.31 16.37
C PRO A 35 -22.42 -36.90 16.43
N PRO A 36 -23.32 -36.31 17.22
CA PRO A 36 -24.71 -36.76 17.28
C PRO A 36 -25.38 -36.64 15.92
N ASN A 37 -26.11 -37.69 15.58
CA ASN A 37 -26.92 -37.86 14.39
C ASN A 37 -27.96 -36.74 14.27
N LEU A 38 -27.62 -35.70 13.50
CA LEU A 38 -28.55 -34.64 13.11
C LEU A 38 -29.54 -35.23 12.11
N GLN A 39 -30.66 -35.74 12.63
CA GLN A 39 -31.81 -36.08 11.81
C GLN A 39 -32.26 -34.84 11.03
N LYS A 40 -32.02 -34.85 9.73
CA LYS A 40 -32.55 -33.88 8.77
C LYS A 40 -34.09 -33.91 8.82
N LYS A 41 -34.69 -33.06 9.64
CA LYS A 41 -36.10 -32.68 9.46
C LYS A 41 -36.20 -31.89 8.16
N LYS A 42 -36.75 -32.53 7.12
CA LYS A 42 -37.15 -31.84 5.89
C LYS A 42 -38.21 -30.78 6.26
N PRO A 43 -37.98 -29.49 5.96
CA PRO A 43 -39.01 -28.47 6.17
C PRO A 43 -40.20 -28.79 5.26
N ARG A 44 -41.37 -28.96 5.87
CA ARG A 44 -42.64 -29.12 5.16
C ARG A 44 -43.11 -27.72 4.78
N CYS A 45 -42.90 -27.33 3.52
CA CYS A 45 -43.45 -26.09 2.98
C CYS A 45 -44.98 -26.22 2.91
N THR A 46 -45.70 -25.46 3.73
CA THR A 46 -47.16 -25.30 3.63
C THR A 46 -47.48 -24.18 2.64
N GLY A 47 -48.41 -24.44 1.73
CA GLY A 47 -48.65 -23.73 0.45
C GLY A 47 -49.15 -22.29 0.50
N SER A 48 -48.88 -21.53 1.57
CA SER A 48 -49.23 -20.10 1.68
C SER A 48 -47.99 -19.17 1.64
N GLN A 49 -46.79 -19.72 1.77
CA GLN A 49 -45.52 -18.97 1.78
C GLN A 49 -44.86 -18.86 0.40
N LEU A 50 -45.40 -19.53 -0.64
CA LEU A 50 -44.74 -19.62 -1.96
C LEU A 50 -44.72 -18.29 -2.73
N PHE A 51 -45.62 -17.35 -2.41
CA PHE A 51 -45.72 -16.07 -3.13
C PHE A 51 -44.67 -15.03 -2.67
N THR A 52 -44.28 -15.04 -1.40
CA THR A 52 -43.30 -14.07 -0.87
C THR A 52 -41.87 -14.37 -1.32
N TYR A 53 -41.50 -15.65 -1.47
CA TYR A 53 -40.16 -16.03 -1.93
C TYR A 53 -39.96 -15.84 -3.45
N CYS A 54 -41.03 -15.86 -4.25
CA CYS A 54 -40.94 -15.66 -5.70
C CYS A 54 -40.62 -14.19 -6.06
N VAL A 55 -41.13 -13.23 -5.30
CA VAL A 55 -40.84 -11.80 -5.50
C VAL A 55 -39.40 -11.46 -5.09
N CYS A 56 -38.87 -12.08 -4.02
CA CYS A 56 -37.46 -11.92 -3.65
C CYS A 56 -36.49 -12.45 -4.72
N GLY A 57 -36.75 -13.65 -5.28
CA GLY A 57 -35.86 -14.26 -6.28
C GLY A 57 -35.69 -13.41 -7.55
N VAL A 58 -36.75 -12.75 -8.02
CA VAL A 58 -36.69 -11.90 -9.21
C VAL A 58 -35.92 -10.61 -8.93
N CYS A 59 -36.12 -9.96 -7.78
CA CYS A 59 -35.37 -8.74 -7.43
C CYS A 59 -33.86 -8.98 -7.28
N PHE A 60 -33.44 -10.09 -6.66
CA PHE A 60 -32.01 -10.43 -6.58
C PHE A 60 -31.41 -10.75 -7.96
N SER A 61 -32.20 -11.34 -8.87
CA SER A 61 -31.73 -11.63 -10.23
C SER A 61 -31.49 -10.37 -11.07
N VAL A 62 -32.34 -9.35 -10.93
CA VAL A 62 -32.18 -8.09 -11.67
C VAL A 62 -31.02 -7.27 -11.11
N ILE A 63 -30.89 -7.15 -9.78
CA ILE A 63 -29.76 -6.45 -9.16
C ILE A 63 -28.44 -7.16 -9.50
N GLY A 64 -28.40 -8.49 -9.41
CA GLY A 64 -27.23 -9.29 -9.78
C GLY A 64 -26.86 -9.13 -11.26
N LEU A 65 -27.85 -9.05 -12.16
CA LEU A 65 -27.63 -8.82 -13.59
C LEU A 65 -27.10 -7.40 -13.85
N VAL A 66 -27.64 -6.37 -13.18
CA VAL A 66 -27.17 -4.98 -13.34
C VAL A 66 -25.73 -4.83 -12.83
N ILE A 67 -25.40 -5.44 -11.69
CA ILE A 67 -24.01 -5.46 -11.18
C ILE A 67 -23.10 -6.22 -12.14
N ALA A 68 -23.52 -7.39 -12.65
CA ALA A 68 -22.72 -8.14 -13.61
C ALA A 68 -22.50 -7.38 -14.92
N ILE A 69 -23.55 -6.72 -15.44
CA ILE A 69 -23.46 -5.87 -16.63
C ILE A 69 -22.55 -4.67 -16.35
N TYR A 70 -22.67 -4.00 -15.19
CA TYR A 70 -21.80 -2.91 -14.80
C TYR A 70 -20.32 -3.36 -14.74
N ILE A 71 -20.04 -4.51 -14.13
CA ILE A 71 -18.68 -5.09 -14.10
C ILE A 71 -18.18 -5.39 -15.52
N LEU A 72 -19.05 -5.86 -16.42
CA LEU A 72 -18.69 -6.16 -17.81
C LEU A 72 -18.61 -4.92 -18.71
N LEU A 73 -19.24 -3.81 -18.31
CA LEU A 73 -19.29 -2.54 -19.05
C LEU A 73 -18.37 -1.47 -18.47
N GLN A 74 -17.50 -1.81 -17.52
CA GLN A 74 -16.31 -1.00 -17.21
C GLN A 74 -15.37 -1.10 -18.43
N VAL A 75 -15.76 -0.39 -19.50
CA VAL A 75 -14.93 -0.09 -20.65
C VAL A 75 -13.84 0.82 -20.11
N ASP A 76 -12.59 0.46 -20.34
CA ASP A 76 -11.44 1.27 -19.97
C ASP A 76 -11.60 2.63 -20.68
N ASP A 77 -12.05 3.66 -19.95
CA ASP A 77 -11.83 5.04 -20.37
C ASP A 77 -10.31 5.25 -20.26
N ASP A 78 -9.63 4.98 -21.38
CA ASP A 78 -8.18 4.86 -21.51
C ASP A 78 -7.41 6.17 -21.22
N ASP A 79 -8.09 7.27 -20.93
CA ASP A 79 -7.45 8.55 -20.63
C ASP A 79 -7.22 8.68 -19.12
N PRO A 80 -5.98 8.50 -18.63
CA PRO A 80 -5.66 8.63 -17.22
C PRO A 80 -6.01 10.04 -16.74
N LYS A 81 -6.75 10.15 -15.63
CA LYS A 81 -7.06 11.46 -15.07
C LYS A 81 -5.76 12.21 -14.76
N PRO A 82 -5.67 13.49 -15.13
CA PRO A 82 -4.48 14.29 -14.84
C PRO A 82 -4.32 14.45 -13.33
N ALA A 83 -3.12 14.84 -12.90
CA ALA A 83 -2.89 15.22 -11.52
C ALA A 83 -3.86 16.35 -11.10
N ALA A 84 -4.50 16.19 -9.95
CA ALA A 84 -5.50 17.12 -9.47
C ALA A 84 -4.93 18.52 -9.22
N MET A 85 -5.83 19.48 -9.29
CA MET A 85 -5.64 20.89 -8.95
C MET A 85 -6.78 21.32 -8.02
N CYS A 86 -6.50 22.23 -7.11
CA CYS A 86 -7.47 22.92 -6.27
C CYS A 86 -7.45 24.42 -6.61
N GLY A 87 -8.29 24.81 -7.59
CA GLY A 87 -8.22 26.15 -8.18
C GLY A 87 -6.90 26.30 -8.94
N ASP A 88 -6.13 27.32 -8.58
CA ASP A 88 -4.83 27.60 -9.21
C ASP A 88 -3.65 26.87 -8.54
N CYS A 89 -3.91 26.03 -7.52
CA CYS A 89 -2.86 25.31 -6.80
C CYS A 89 -2.90 23.79 -7.04
N TYR A 90 -1.76 23.11 -6.96
CA TYR A 90 -1.69 21.65 -7.10
C TYR A 90 -2.02 20.89 -5.79
N CYS A 91 -2.27 21.63 -4.70
CA CYS A 91 -2.64 21.12 -3.38
C CYS A 91 -3.70 22.02 -2.74
N ILE A 92 -4.31 21.57 -1.64
CA ILE A 92 -5.30 22.30 -0.86
C ILE A 92 -4.55 23.18 0.16
N LEU A 93 -4.77 24.48 0.13
CA LEU A 93 -4.20 25.39 1.12
C LEU A 93 -4.79 25.09 2.50
N ASP A 94 -3.95 25.13 3.53
CA ASP A 94 -4.34 24.84 4.91
C ASP A 94 -3.83 25.95 5.84
N GLU A 95 -4.08 25.82 7.15
CA GLU A 95 -3.71 26.84 8.14
C GLU A 95 -2.20 27.11 8.21
N ASN A 96 -1.38 26.14 7.82
CA ASN A 96 0.07 26.23 7.84
C ASN A 96 0.64 26.73 6.50
N VAL A 97 -0.11 26.58 5.40
CA VAL A 97 0.32 26.94 4.04
C VAL A 97 -0.67 27.91 3.40
N THR A 98 -0.35 29.21 3.49
CA THR A 98 -1.24 30.30 3.07
C THR A 98 -1.13 30.68 1.58
N SER A 99 -0.10 30.19 0.89
CA SER A 99 0.11 30.38 -0.55
C SER A 99 0.50 29.08 -1.21
N CYS A 100 0.15 28.91 -2.49
CA CYS A 100 0.56 27.72 -3.23
C CYS A 100 2.09 27.67 -3.30
N PRO A 101 2.74 26.52 -3.04
CA PRO A 101 4.19 26.45 -3.19
C PRO A 101 4.60 26.71 -4.64
N ASP A 102 5.75 27.38 -4.82
CA ASP A 102 6.19 27.88 -6.13
C ASP A 102 6.53 26.75 -7.11
N GLU A 103 7.07 25.63 -6.61
CA GLU A 103 7.48 24.49 -7.42
C GLU A 103 6.53 23.31 -7.22
N ALA A 104 5.70 23.05 -8.23
CA ALA A 104 4.86 21.86 -8.24
C ALA A 104 5.72 20.62 -8.56
N PRO A 105 5.54 19.49 -7.83
CA PRO A 105 6.18 18.24 -8.23
C PRO A 105 5.73 17.83 -9.64
N PRO A 106 6.57 17.10 -10.40
CA PRO A 106 6.21 16.66 -11.74
C PRO A 106 4.88 15.91 -11.75
N ALA A 107 4.02 16.26 -12.72
CA ALA A 107 2.78 15.52 -12.96
C ALA A 107 3.03 14.18 -13.63
N THR A 108 4.14 14.04 -14.37
CA THR A 108 4.53 12.84 -15.12
C THR A 108 6.03 12.63 -15.01
N TYR A 109 6.46 11.38 -15.11
CA TYR A 109 7.86 10.98 -15.04
C TYR A 109 8.29 10.29 -16.33
N ALA A 110 9.57 10.45 -16.69
CA ALA A 110 10.15 9.82 -17.87
C ALA A 110 10.09 8.29 -17.76
N THR A 111 9.76 7.61 -18.86
CA THR A 111 9.64 6.14 -18.89
C THR A 111 10.95 5.47 -18.49
N GLU A 112 12.09 6.05 -18.88
CA GLU A 112 13.42 5.56 -18.53
C GLU A 112 13.67 5.58 -17.03
N MET A 113 13.16 6.60 -16.32
CA MET A 113 13.25 6.69 -14.86
C MET A 113 12.39 5.61 -14.20
N VAL A 114 11.15 5.44 -14.67
CA VAL A 114 10.23 4.42 -14.17
C VAL A 114 10.81 3.02 -14.36
N ASP A 115 11.37 2.74 -15.54
CA ASP A 115 11.93 1.44 -15.88
C ASP A 115 13.23 1.18 -15.11
N ALA A 116 14.08 2.19 -14.91
CA ALA A 116 15.28 2.06 -14.09
C ALA A 116 14.93 1.68 -12.64
N LEU A 117 13.95 2.35 -12.01
CA LEU A 117 13.50 2.02 -10.64
C LEU A 117 12.94 0.60 -10.53
N ARG A 118 12.19 0.15 -11.55
CA ARG A 118 11.63 -1.20 -11.60
C ARG A 118 12.70 -2.30 -11.70
N GLN A 119 13.86 -1.99 -12.26
CA GLN A 119 14.96 -2.94 -12.41
C GLN A 119 15.84 -3.07 -11.15
N GLN A 120 15.71 -2.15 -10.19
CA GLN A 120 16.46 -2.21 -8.94
C GLN A 120 15.90 -3.29 -8.01
N THR A 121 16.77 -3.92 -7.24
CA THR A 121 16.42 -5.03 -6.33
C THR A 121 16.66 -4.66 -4.87
N ALA A 122 15.60 -4.68 -4.06
CA ALA A 122 15.71 -4.59 -2.61
C ALA A 122 16.24 -5.90 -2.03
N LEU A 123 17.41 -5.86 -1.38
CA LEU A 123 18.04 -7.00 -0.72
C LEU A 123 17.38 -7.39 0.61
N ASN A 124 16.59 -6.47 1.18
CA ASN A 124 15.86 -6.66 2.44
C ASN A 124 14.41 -6.18 2.32
N ALA A 125 13.75 -6.49 1.20
CA ALA A 125 12.33 -6.21 1.02
C ALA A 125 11.50 -6.78 2.18
N ILE A 126 10.48 -6.05 2.62
CA ILE A 126 9.57 -6.52 3.65
C ILE A 126 8.74 -7.68 3.07
N PRO A 127 8.71 -8.86 3.72
CA PRO A 127 8.03 -10.02 3.18
C PRO A 127 6.51 -9.83 3.20
N THR A 128 5.82 -10.56 2.32
CA THR A 128 4.36 -10.56 2.23
C THR A 128 3.71 -10.89 3.57
N MET A 129 2.72 -10.07 3.96
CA MET A 129 1.93 -10.26 5.16
C MET A 129 1.14 -11.57 5.12
N LYS A 130 1.07 -12.27 6.25
CA LYS A 130 0.32 -13.52 6.40
C LYS A 130 -1.09 -13.31 6.99
N CYS A 131 -1.41 -12.08 7.33
CA CYS A 131 -2.63 -11.62 7.99
C CYS A 131 -3.27 -10.49 7.17
N ASP A 132 -4.48 -10.09 7.56
CA ASP A 132 -5.18 -8.92 7.03
C ASP A 132 -4.97 -7.76 8.01
N ALA A 133 -4.23 -6.73 7.59
CA ALA A 133 -3.86 -5.60 8.45
C ALA A 133 -5.07 -4.79 8.96
N PHE A 134 -6.24 -4.92 8.34
CA PHE A 134 -7.43 -4.15 8.69
C PHE A 134 -8.40 -4.87 9.62
N ASP A 135 -8.28 -6.20 9.75
CA ASP A 135 -9.18 -7.05 10.53
C ASP A 135 -8.46 -7.85 11.62
N ASP A 136 -7.12 -7.92 11.61
CA ASP A 136 -6.31 -8.61 12.61
C ASP A 136 -5.41 -7.63 13.38
N ASP A 137 -5.80 -7.33 14.62
CA ASP A 137 -5.06 -6.45 15.53
C ASP A 137 -3.63 -6.97 15.84
N ASN A 138 -3.38 -8.27 15.63
CA ASN A 138 -2.08 -8.90 15.81
C ASN A 138 -1.35 -9.08 14.47
N CYS A 139 -1.80 -8.40 13.42
CA CYS A 139 -1.13 -8.46 12.14
C CYS A 139 0.23 -7.75 12.24
N ASP A 140 1.24 -8.53 12.58
CA ASP A 140 2.61 -8.06 12.60
C ASP A 140 3.19 -8.17 11.18
N LEU A 141 3.77 -7.08 10.71
CA LEU A 141 4.72 -7.20 9.61
C LEU A 141 5.83 -8.12 10.11
N ALA A 142 6.33 -9.07 9.30
CA ALA A 142 7.43 -9.93 9.77
C ALA A 142 8.72 -9.15 10.13
N SER A 143 8.70 -7.82 9.99
CA SER A 143 9.46 -6.89 10.81
C SER A 143 8.52 -5.74 11.23
N PRO A 144 8.06 -5.64 12.50
CA PRO A 144 7.42 -4.42 12.97
C PRO A 144 8.44 -3.30 12.83
N GLN A 145 8.21 -2.35 11.93
CA GLN A 145 8.96 -1.12 12.05
C GLN A 145 8.54 -0.49 13.38
N PRO A 146 9.50 -0.10 14.23
CA PRO A 146 9.17 0.62 15.44
C PRO A 146 8.36 1.86 15.08
N ASP A 147 7.46 2.27 15.97
CA ASP A 147 6.93 3.63 15.91
C ASP A 147 8.11 4.58 16.14
N LEU A 148 8.49 5.29 15.08
CA LEU A 148 9.63 6.21 15.05
C LEU A 148 9.18 7.67 15.16
N GLY A 149 7.88 7.91 15.37
CA GLY A 149 7.28 9.25 15.42
C GLY A 149 7.02 9.86 14.03
N ASP A 150 6.46 11.08 14.04
CA ASP A 150 5.96 11.76 12.84
C ASP A 150 7.05 12.25 11.88
N GLU A 151 8.28 12.44 12.39
CA GLU A 151 9.45 12.86 11.60
C GLU A 151 10.14 11.68 10.90
N ALA A 152 9.67 10.44 11.14
CA ALA A 152 10.30 9.25 10.60
C ALA A 152 10.38 9.31 9.07
N VAL A 153 11.41 8.68 8.52
CA VAL A 153 11.59 8.57 7.06
C VAL A 153 12.05 7.17 6.67
N CYS A 154 11.80 6.80 5.42
CA CYS A 154 12.39 5.61 4.82
C CYS A 154 13.51 6.01 3.86
N GLY A 155 14.69 5.46 4.11
CA GLY A 155 15.90 5.68 3.31
C GLY A 155 16.32 4.43 2.55
N ILE A 156 17.00 4.64 1.42
CA ILE A 156 17.60 3.61 0.57
C ILE A 156 19.13 3.68 0.63
N HIS A 157 19.77 2.53 0.81
CA HIS A 157 21.22 2.33 0.73
C HIS A 157 21.59 1.49 -0.48
N TYR A 158 22.09 2.13 -1.52
CA TYR A 158 22.66 1.42 -2.68
C TYR A 158 23.95 0.70 -2.29
N GLN A 159 24.14 -0.51 -2.79
CA GLN A 159 25.33 -1.32 -2.47
C GLN A 159 26.57 -0.88 -3.26
N ASP A 160 26.37 -0.23 -4.40
CA ASP A 160 27.43 0.29 -5.26
C ASP A 160 26.91 1.42 -6.18
N GLU A 161 27.79 1.97 -7.02
CA GLU A 161 27.51 3.06 -7.97
C GLU A 161 26.59 2.67 -9.13
N THR A 162 26.33 1.37 -9.34
CA THR A 162 25.36 0.93 -10.36
C THR A 162 23.92 1.09 -9.87
N CYS A 163 23.75 1.19 -8.54
CA CYS A 163 22.46 1.28 -7.88
C CYS A 163 21.49 0.14 -8.23
N ALA A 164 21.99 -1.00 -8.71
CA ALA A 164 21.18 -2.15 -9.08
C ALA A 164 20.59 -2.84 -7.84
N GLU A 165 21.36 -2.91 -6.75
CA GLU A 165 20.95 -3.51 -5.49
C GLU A 165 20.97 -2.49 -4.37
N TYR A 166 20.00 -2.58 -3.46
CA TYR A 166 19.89 -1.67 -2.33
C TYR A 166 19.23 -2.28 -1.10
N LYS A 167 19.34 -1.59 0.03
CA LYS A 167 18.59 -1.90 1.25
C LYS A 167 17.67 -0.75 1.64
N ILE A 168 16.48 -1.06 2.12
CA ILE A 168 15.58 -0.08 2.77
C ILE A 168 15.82 -0.07 4.27
N GLN A 169 15.72 1.11 4.89
CA GLN A 169 15.82 1.25 6.34
C GLN A 169 15.00 2.46 6.81
N SER A 170 14.29 2.29 7.94
CA SER A 170 13.59 3.38 8.59
C SER A 170 14.52 4.17 9.50
N TYR A 171 14.28 5.47 9.59
CA TYR A 171 15.02 6.42 10.39
C TYR A 171 14.05 7.28 11.20
N VAL A 172 14.50 7.77 12.35
CA VAL A 172 13.74 8.69 13.20
C VAL A 172 13.51 10.06 12.53
N ASP A 173 14.43 10.46 11.65
CA ASP A 173 14.38 11.73 10.91
C ASP A 173 15.28 11.66 9.66
N ARG A 174 15.13 12.67 8.79
CA ARG A 174 15.92 12.85 7.56
C ARG A 174 17.41 13.00 7.85
N ASP A 175 17.77 13.83 8.82
CA ASP A 175 19.16 14.13 9.16
C ASP A 175 19.94 12.86 9.53
N THR A 176 19.31 11.96 10.29
CA THR A 176 19.88 10.67 10.67
C THR A 176 20.04 9.74 9.47
N ALA A 177 19.07 9.74 8.56
CA ALA A 177 19.12 8.93 7.33
C ALA A 177 20.31 9.38 6.44
N GLU A 178 20.40 10.68 6.17
CA GLU A 178 21.42 11.28 5.32
C GLU A 178 22.82 11.17 5.93
N ALA A 179 22.95 11.36 7.25
CA ALA A 179 24.22 11.17 7.96
C ALA A 179 24.74 9.72 7.88
N GLN A 180 23.87 8.74 7.65
CA GLN A 180 24.24 7.34 7.43
C GLN A 180 24.46 7.01 5.95
N GLY A 181 24.31 7.97 5.04
CA GLY A 181 24.44 7.78 3.60
C GLY A 181 23.19 7.21 2.94
N ALA A 182 22.04 7.24 3.62
CA ALA A 182 20.77 6.83 3.04
C ALA A 182 20.20 7.94 2.15
N PHE A 183 19.61 7.57 1.01
CA PHE A 183 18.78 8.47 0.23
C PHE A 183 17.32 8.38 0.69
N VAL A 184 16.79 9.47 1.26
CA VAL A 184 15.39 9.51 1.72
C VAL A 184 14.43 9.46 0.53
N THR A 185 13.50 8.50 0.55
CA THR A 185 12.57 8.27 -0.57
C THR A 185 11.10 8.57 -0.22
N HIS A 186 10.73 8.51 1.06
CA HIS A 186 9.43 8.98 1.56
C HIS A 186 9.48 9.30 3.06
N HIS A 187 8.56 10.12 3.54
CA HIS A 187 8.25 10.28 4.97
C HIS A 187 7.47 9.07 5.49
N GLY A 188 7.54 8.84 6.81
CA GLY A 188 7.09 7.64 7.49
C GLY A 188 8.13 6.51 7.45
N ALA A 189 8.00 5.56 8.38
CA ALA A 189 8.80 4.34 8.39
C ALA A 189 8.59 3.50 7.12
N CYS A 190 9.57 2.68 6.75
CA CYS A 190 9.46 1.77 5.61
C CYS A 190 8.34 0.73 5.81
N GLY A 191 7.53 0.48 4.79
CA GLY A 191 6.47 -0.51 4.80
C GLY A 191 6.52 -1.41 3.58
N VAL A 192 5.46 -2.21 3.39
CA VAL A 192 5.43 -3.22 2.31
C VAL A 192 5.43 -2.61 0.91
N CYS A 193 5.17 -1.30 0.78
CA CYS A 193 5.18 -0.55 -0.48
C CYS A 193 6.41 0.37 -0.63
N SER A 194 7.44 0.21 0.21
CA SER A 194 8.61 1.12 0.21
C SER A 194 9.66 0.81 -0.85
N THR A 195 9.53 -0.29 -1.61
CA THR A 195 10.49 -0.65 -2.66
C THR A 195 10.48 0.35 -3.83
N THR A 196 11.54 0.35 -4.62
CA THR A 196 11.65 1.17 -5.85
C THR A 196 10.77 0.61 -6.96
N GLN A 197 10.49 -0.70 -6.95
CA GLN A 197 9.47 -1.32 -7.79
C GLN A 197 8.09 -0.72 -7.49
N ASP A 198 7.69 -0.62 -6.21
CA ASP A 198 6.40 -0.03 -5.82
C ASP A 198 6.37 1.48 -6.12
N LEU A 199 7.48 2.19 -5.88
CA LEU A 199 7.64 3.58 -6.30
C LEU A 199 7.43 3.74 -7.82
N ALA A 200 7.98 2.84 -8.64
CA ALA A 200 7.81 2.89 -10.10
C ALA A 200 6.33 2.81 -10.51
N VAL A 201 5.50 2.06 -9.78
CA VAL A 201 4.04 2.04 -10.00
C VAL A 201 3.42 3.39 -9.66
N TYR A 202 3.79 3.99 -8.53
CA TYR A 202 3.36 5.35 -8.19
C TYR A 202 3.81 6.37 -9.26
N LEU A 203 5.03 6.31 -9.78
CA LEU A 203 5.47 7.25 -10.81
C LEU A 203 4.72 7.06 -12.14
N LYS A 204 4.38 5.81 -12.48
CA LYS A 204 3.67 5.47 -13.72
C LYS A 204 2.18 5.83 -13.69
N HIS A 205 1.49 5.56 -12.59
CA HIS A 205 0.04 5.72 -12.47
C HIS A 205 -0.29 6.94 -11.61
N VAL A 206 -0.46 8.11 -12.22
CA VAL A 206 -0.87 9.33 -11.50
C VAL A 206 -2.24 9.16 -10.85
N ASP A 207 -3.15 8.53 -11.60
CA ASP A 207 -4.46 8.12 -11.15
C ASP A 207 -4.47 6.66 -10.68
N LEU A 208 -3.93 6.44 -9.48
CA LEU A 208 -4.09 5.15 -8.80
C LEU A 208 -5.49 4.97 -8.20
N THR A 209 -6.33 6.00 -8.21
CA THR A 209 -7.69 5.90 -7.68
C THR A 209 -8.55 5.08 -8.62
N THR A 210 -8.53 5.40 -9.92
CA THR A 210 -9.24 4.61 -10.94
C THR A 210 -8.70 3.17 -11.01
N GLU A 211 -7.38 3.00 -11.01
CA GLU A 211 -6.76 1.66 -10.99
C GLU A 211 -7.11 0.89 -9.71
N GLY A 212 -7.12 1.58 -8.56
CA GLY A 212 -7.50 1.03 -7.27
C GLY A 212 -8.96 0.61 -7.21
N GLN A 213 -9.88 1.38 -7.80
CA GLN A 213 -11.30 1.03 -7.93
C GLN A 213 -11.48 -0.21 -8.82
N ARG A 214 -10.76 -0.29 -9.95
CA ARG A 214 -10.79 -1.44 -10.87
C ARG A 214 -10.32 -2.71 -10.18
N CYS A 215 -9.12 -2.71 -9.60
CA CYS A 215 -8.59 -3.87 -8.88
C CYS A 215 -9.39 -4.15 -7.59
N GLY A 216 -9.92 -3.12 -6.93
CA GLY A 216 -10.72 -3.25 -5.73
C GLY A 216 -12.07 -3.93 -5.96
N THR A 217 -12.73 -3.64 -7.07
CA THR A 217 -13.94 -4.35 -7.50
C THR A 217 -13.65 -5.84 -7.71
N GLN A 218 -12.49 -6.19 -8.26
CA GLN A 218 -12.06 -7.58 -8.35
C GLN A 218 -11.80 -8.19 -6.96
N ALA A 219 -11.11 -7.47 -6.07
CA ALA A 219 -10.82 -7.90 -4.70
C ALA A 219 -12.09 -8.23 -3.89
N MET A 220 -13.18 -7.49 -4.13
CA MET A 220 -14.48 -7.73 -3.50
C MET A 220 -15.13 -9.05 -3.94
N THR A 221 -14.92 -9.47 -5.19
CA THR A 221 -15.43 -10.76 -5.68
C THR A 221 -14.48 -11.93 -5.39
N SER A 222 -13.17 -11.66 -5.43
CA SER A 222 -12.11 -12.61 -5.17
C SER A 222 -10.86 -11.86 -4.75
N PHE A 223 -10.47 -12.06 -3.50
CA PHE A 223 -9.24 -11.48 -2.94
C PHE A 223 -8.03 -11.69 -3.86
N PHE A 224 -7.83 -12.93 -4.32
CA PHE A 224 -6.70 -13.29 -5.16
C PHE A 224 -6.72 -12.56 -6.51
N ARG A 225 -7.89 -12.41 -7.14
CA ARG A 225 -7.98 -11.63 -8.39
C ARG A 225 -7.65 -10.17 -8.19
N GLY A 226 -8.13 -9.57 -7.09
CA GLY A 226 -7.77 -8.19 -6.75
C GLY A 226 -6.27 -8.02 -6.51
N LYS A 227 -5.67 -8.92 -5.74
CA LYS A 227 -4.22 -8.95 -5.51
C LYS A 227 -3.46 -9.09 -6.83
N ASP A 228 -3.82 -10.06 -7.66
CA ASP A 228 -3.17 -10.30 -8.95
C ASP A 228 -3.32 -9.07 -9.87
N CYS A 229 -4.47 -8.41 -9.89
CA CYS A 229 -4.68 -7.14 -10.60
C CYS A 229 -3.69 -6.05 -10.15
N PHE A 230 -3.49 -5.86 -8.84
CA PHE A 230 -2.49 -4.91 -8.34
C PHE A 230 -1.05 -5.33 -8.68
N GLN A 231 -0.74 -6.63 -8.69
CA GLN A 231 0.56 -7.12 -9.14
C GLN A 231 0.78 -6.86 -10.63
N ASP A 232 -0.26 -6.98 -11.46
CA ASP A 232 -0.21 -6.70 -12.89
C ASP A 232 0.03 -5.20 -13.20
N LEU A 233 -0.32 -4.29 -12.28
CA LEU A 233 0.11 -2.88 -12.33
C LEU A 233 1.63 -2.71 -12.10
N GLY A 234 2.26 -3.70 -11.46
CA GLY A 234 3.69 -3.76 -11.19
C GLY A 234 4.05 -3.74 -9.70
N PHE A 235 3.08 -3.72 -8.78
CA PHE A 235 3.38 -3.75 -7.35
C PHE A 235 4.03 -5.07 -6.94
N THR A 236 4.87 -5.01 -5.90
CA THR A 236 5.34 -6.22 -5.22
C THR A 236 4.17 -7.00 -4.64
N GLU A 237 4.34 -8.31 -4.41
CA GLU A 237 3.25 -9.12 -3.82
C GLU A 237 2.79 -8.58 -2.46
N ALA A 238 3.72 -8.10 -1.63
CA ALA A 238 3.42 -7.56 -0.31
C ALA A 238 2.59 -6.28 -0.39
N CYS A 239 2.95 -5.35 -1.29
CA CYS A 239 2.18 -4.13 -1.50
C CYS A 239 0.81 -4.40 -2.16
N ALA A 240 0.77 -5.28 -3.17
CA ALA A 240 -0.47 -5.67 -3.84
C ALA A 240 -1.47 -6.36 -2.90
N ARG A 241 -0.98 -7.18 -1.98
CA ARG A 241 -1.76 -7.78 -0.88
C ARG A 241 -2.42 -6.68 -0.05
N LEU A 242 -1.65 -5.70 0.43
CA LEU A 242 -2.16 -4.61 1.26
C LEU A 242 -3.24 -3.79 0.53
N TRP A 243 -3.02 -3.46 -0.74
CA TRP A 243 -4.01 -2.78 -1.57
C TRP A 243 -5.30 -3.60 -1.73
N ALA A 244 -5.21 -4.92 -1.92
CA ALA A 244 -6.37 -5.78 -2.04
C ALA A 244 -7.13 -5.93 -0.71
N ASP A 245 -6.42 -5.99 0.43
CA ASP A 245 -7.04 -6.00 1.77
C ASP A 245 -7.73 -4.63 2.03
N ASN A 246 -7.07 -3.51 1.72
CA ASN A 246 -7.66 -2.16 1.78
C ASN A 246 -8.96 -2.08 0.99
N ALA A 247 -8.90 -2.49 -0.29
CA ALA A 247 -10.07 -2.44 -1.16
C ALA A 247 -11.23 -3.29 -0.64
N ARG A 248 -10.96 -4.44 0.00
CA ARG A 248 -12.01 -5.22 0.66
C ARG A 248 -12.58 -4.49 1.87
N LYS A 249 -11.73 -3.96 2.74
CA LYS A 249 -12.17 -3.19 3.91
C LYS A 249 -13.07 -2.03 3.50
N THR A 250 -12.63 -1.25 2.52
CA THR A 250 -13.39 -0.12 1.97
C THR A 250 -14.66 -0.60 1.26
N GLY A 251 -14.62 -1.66 0.46
CA GLY A 251 -15.81 -2.18 -0.19
C GLY A 251 -16.88 -2.67 0.80
N TRP A 252 -16.50 -3.26 1.94
CA TRP A 252 -17.44 -3.66 3.00
C TRP A 252 -18.05 -2.50 3.77
N ASN A 253 -17.29 -1.44 4.04
CA ASN A 253 -17.73 -0.32 4.89
C ASN A 253 -18.28 0.87 4.10
N CYS A 254 -17.76 1.08 2.89
CA CYS A 254 -18.00 2.25 2.05
C CYS A 254 -18.63 1.91 0.70
N GLY A 255 -18.86 0.63 0.36
CA GLY A 255 -19.27 0.19 -0.98
C GLY A 255 -20.51 0.91 -1.54
N LEU A 256 -21.52 1.20 -0.71
CA LEU A 256 -22.70 1.96 -1.15
C LEU A 256 -22.37 3.42 -1.52
N LYS A 257 -21.46 4.07 -0.79
CA LYS A 257 -20.99 5.43 -1.08
C LYS A 257 -20.19 5.43 -2.38
N CYS A 258 -19.28 4.47 -2.54
CA CYS A 258 -18.45 4.32 -3.73
C CYS A 258 -19.25 4.02 -5.00
N VAL A 259 -20.15 3.03 -4.97
CA VAL A 259 -21.04 2.76 -6.11
C VAL A 259 -21.91 3.98 -6.42
N SER A 260 -22.39 4.71 -5.41
CA SER A 260 -23.17 5.94 -5.67
C SER A 260 -22.33 7.07 -6.26
N SER A 261 -21.06 7.21 -5.88
CA SER A 261 -20.15 8.21 -6.44
C SER A 261 -19.82 7.87 -7.89
N ASP A 262 -19.50 6.61 -8.19
CA ASP A 262 -19.19 6.15 -9.54
C ASP A 262 -20.39 6.27 -10.49
N LEU A 263 -21.59 5.85 -10.05
CA LEU A 263 -22.82 5.97 -10.85
C LEU A 263 -23.23 7.43 -11.15
N ARG A 264 -22.72 8.37 -10.36
CA ARG A 264 -22.95 9.81 -10.54
C ARG A 264 -21.79 10.51 -11.24
N ASP A 265 -20.76 9.77 -11.63
CA ASP A 265 -19.53 10.29 -12.22
C ASP A 265 -18.96 11.45 -11.39
N MET A 266 -18.85 11.24 -10.08
CA MET A 266 -18.34 12.27 -9.18
C MET A 266 -16.83 12.39 -9.29
N ASP A 267 -16.35 13.63 -9.42
CA ASP A 267 -14.93 13.93 -9.25
C ASP A 267 -14.40 13.47 -7.89
N PHE A 268 -13.09 13.22 -7.83
CA PHE A 268 -12.42 12.81 -6.59
C PHE A 268 -12.39 13.92 -5.54
N ASN A 269 -12.37 15.17 -6.00
CA ASN A 269 -12.45 16.37 -5.17
C ASN A 269 -13.62 17.25 -5.64
N GLY A 270 -14.27 17.95 -4.71
CA GLY A 270 -15.24 18.99 -5.00
C GLY A 270 -14.59 20.27 -5.54
N ASN A 271 -15.39 21.33 -5.66
CA ASN A 271 -14.92 22.62 -6.17
C ASN A 271 -13.92 23.31 -5.22
N ALA A 272 -13.03 24.10 -5.80
CA ALA A 272 -12.20 25.05 -5.06
C ALA A 272 -13.05 26.07 -4.29
N PRO A 273 -12.55 26.63 -3.17
CA PRO A 273 -11.20 26.42 -2.61
C PRO A 273 -11.10 25.22 -1.66
N THR A 274 -12.21 24.56 -1.33
CA THR A 274 -12.20 23.50 -0.32
C THR A 274 -11.67 22.19 -0.89
N CYS A 275 -12.00 21.88 -2.14
CA CYS A 275 -11.59 20.65 -2.84
C CYS A 275 -11.79 19.40 -1.99
N ALA A 276 -12.90 19.38 -1.23
CA ALA A 276 -13.23 18.30 -0.31
C ALA A 276 -13.30 16.95 -1.06
N LEU A 277 -12.87 15.88 -0.41
CA LEU A 277 -13.03 14.54 -0.97
C LEU A 277 -14.51 14.23 -1.19
N ASN A 278 -14.81 13.45 -2.23
CA ASN A 278 -16.15 12.87 -2.35
C ASN A 278 -16.44 11.87 -1.22
N ASP A 279 -17.72 11.52 -1.05
CA ASP A 279 -18.18 10.67 0.06
C ASP A 279 -17.53 9.28 0.09
N CYS A 280 -17.14 8.74 -1.07
CA CYS A 280 -16.45 7.45 -1.17
C CYS A 280 -15.03 7.55 -0.61
N LEU A 281 -14.24 8.49 -1.13
CA LEU A 281 -12.85 8.68 -0.74
C LEU A 281 -12.72 9.16 0.70
N GLN A 282 -13.65 9.98 1.18
CA GLN A 282 -13.66 10.35 2.60
C GLN A 282 -13.87 9.12 3.49
N CYS A 283 -14.82 8.24 3.13
CA CYS A 283 -15.06 7.01 3.88
C CYS A 283 -13.85 6.05 3.86
N ASP A 284 -13.18 5.94 2.71
CA ASP A 284 -11.94 5.16 2.58
C ASP A 284 -10.84 5.69 3.51
N GLU A 285 -10.60 7.00 3.53
CA GLU A 285 -9.60 7.60 4.43
C GLU A 285 -9.98 7.41 5.91
N ASP A 286 -11.26 7.54 6.26
CA ASP A 286 -11.74 7.39 7.64
C ASP A 286 -11.61 5.94 8.15
N VAL A 287 -11.82 4.94 7.28
CA VAL A 287 -11.85 3.52 7.68
C VAL A 287 -10.49 2.85 7.52
N SER A 288 -9.74 3.23 6.50
CA SER A 288 -8.55 2.50 6.06
C SER A 288 -7.30 3.37 6.00
N GLY A 289 -7.41 4.71 5.97
CA GLY A 289 -6.29 5.61 5.71
C GLY A 289 -5.11 5.44 6.66
N GLU A 290 -5.37 5.41 7.97
CA GLU A 290 -4.33 5.28 9.00
C GLU A 290 -3.62 3.91 8.93
N VAL A 291 -4.40 2.83 8.88
CA VAL A 291 -3.87 1.45 8.77
C VAL A 291 -3.09 1.28 7.47
N PHE A 292 -3.63 1.75 6.34
CA PHE A 292 -2.96 1.66 5.06
C PHE A 292 -1.63 2.42 5.08
N ALA A 293 -1.61 3.67 5.55
CA ALA A 293 -0.39 4.46 5.62
C ALA A 293 0.69 3.79 6.49
N LYS A 294 0.30 3.26 7.65
CA LYS A 294 1.19 2.54 8.58
C LYS A 294 1.84 1.32 7.94
N PHE A 295 1.06 0.47 7.28
CA PHE A 295 1.58 -0.79 6.72
C PHE A 295 2.24 -0.61 5.35
N ALA A 296 1.73 0.31 4.53
CA ALA A 296 2.33 0.62 3.22
C ALA A 296 3.70 1.26 3.40
N GLY A 297 3.86 2.14 4.39
CA GLY A 297 5.01 3.02 4.61
C GLY A 297 5.11 4.12 3.56
N ARG A 298 4.87 3.78 2.29
CA ARG A 298 4.85 4.70 1.15
C ARG A 298 3.43 5.00 0.70
N THR A 299 3.12 6.29 0.61
CA THR A 299 1.99 6.81 -0.18
C THR A 299 2.52 7.82 -1.21
N ARG A 300 1.68 8.25 -2.15
CA ARG A 300 2.04 9.36 -3.05
C ARG A 300 2.39 10.63 -2.28
N ARG A 301 1.55 10.97 -1.29
CA ARG A 301 1.69 12.16 -0.43
C ARG A 301 3.03 12.15 0.30
N SER A 302 3.35 11.05 0.99
CA SER A 302 4.60 10.91 1.73
C SER A 302 5.85 10.79 0.84
N SER A 303 5.68 10.61 -0.48
CA SER A 303 6.77 10.55 -1.47
C SER A 303 6.94 11.86 -2.27
N GLY A 304 6.16 12.91 -1.97
CA GLY A 304 6.18 14.16 -2.74
C GLY A 304 5.59 14.03 -4.15
N LEU A 305 4.72 13.05 -4.38
CA LEU A 305 4.15 12.76 -5.70
C LEU A 305 2.74 13.32 -5.82
N ARG A 306 2.48 14.10 -6.87
CA ARG A 306 1.12 14.53 -7.22
C ARG A 306 0.23 13.33 -7.52
N SER A 307 -1.07 13.44 -7.25
CA SER A 307 -2.06 12.38 -7.51
C SER A 307 -3.30 12.92 -8.21
N ALA A 308 -4.18 12.04 -8.67
CA ALA A 308 -5.52 12.42 -9.14
C ALA A 308 -6.44 12.95 -8.02
N ILE A 309 -6.01 12.87 -6.75
CA ILE A 309 -6.70 13.45 -5.59
C ILE A 309 -5.90 14.65 -5.06
N ALA A 310 -6.52 15.83 -4.98
CA ALA A 310 -5.93 16.99 -4.31
C ALA A 310 -5.91 16.76 -2.79
N ARG A 311 -4.78 17.11 -2.16
CA ARG A 311 -4.51 16.92 -0.73
C ARG A 311 -3.90 18.19 -0.16
N THR A 312 -3.93 18.33 1.17
CA THR A 312 -3.39 19.54 1.82
C THR A 312 -1.91 19.71 1.53
N CYS A 313 -1.46 20.94 1.32
CA CYS A 313 -0.08 21.24 0.97
C CYS A 313 0.89 20.77 2.07
N SER A 314 0.52 20.91 3.35
CA SER A 314 1.30 20.41 4.49
C SER A 314 1.45 18.88 4.53
N SER A 315 0.57 18.12 3.89
CA SER A 315 0.64 16.64 3.86
C SER A 315 1.57 16.08 2.79
N MET A 316 2.04 16.94 1.87
CA MET A 316 2.90 16.54 0.76
C MET A 316 4.36 16.63 1.21
N ALA A 317 5.07 15.50 1.14
CA ALA A 317 6.49 15.49 1.50
C ALA A 317 7.32 16.27 0.48
N ASP A 318 8.33 16.99 0.96
CA ASP A 318 9.33 17.64 0.13
C ASP A 318 10.43 16.65 -0.26
N ILE A 319 10.13 15.79 -1.24
CA ILE A 319 11.05 14.76 -1.73
C ILE A 319 11.07 14.74 -3.25
N ARG A 320 12.27 14.94 -3.80
CA ARG A 320 12.53 14.76 -5.22
C ARG A 320 12.99 13.33 -5.48
N GLN A 321 12.24 12.61 -6.29
CA GLN A 321 12.63 11.27 -6.71
C GLN A 321 13.77 11.35 -7.75
N VAL A 322 14.84 10.60 -7.52
CA VAL A 322 16.01 10.52 -8.40
C VAL A 322 16.43 9.06 -8.53
N VAL A 323 16.80 8.65 -9.75
CA VAL A 323 17.39 7.33 -10.01
C VAL A 323 18.88 7.42 -9.71
N CYS A 324 19.36 6.53 -8.84
CA CYS A 324 20.79 6.43 -8.54
C CYS A 324 21.44 7.79 -8.22
N PRO A 325 21.01 8.47 -7.14
CA PRO A 325 21.63 9.73 -6.74
C PRO A 325 23.11 9.48 -6.47
N THR A 326 23.98 10.15 -7.24
CA THR A 326 25.40 10.18 -6.92
C THR A 326 25.54 10.75 -5.52
N THR A 327 26.07 9.97 -4.59
CA THR A 327 26.36 10.36 -3.19
C THR A 327 27.44 11.43 -3.08
N THR A 328 27.70 12.18 -4.15
CA THR A 328 28.39 13.47 -4.10
C THR A 328 27.47 14.43 -3.36
N ALA A 329 27.42 14.28 -2.03
CA ALA A 329 26.91 15.22 -1.05
C ALA A 329 25.76 16.12 -1.54
N LEU A 330 24.54 15.86 -1.04
CA LEU A 330 23.50 16.89 -0.90
C LEU A 330 23.96 17.96 0.12
N VAL A 331 25.10 18.58 -0.17
CA VAL A 331 25.71 19.71 0.51
C VAL A 331 25.95 20.75 -0.57
N GLU A 332 24.85 21.34 -1.06
CA GLU A 332 24.80 22.73 -1.52
C GLU A 332 23.51 23.37 -1.03
#